data_AF-A0A2D8BZQ6-F1
#
_entry.id   AF-A0A2D8BZQ6-F1
#
_cell.length_a   1.000
_cell.length_b   1.000
_cell.length_c   1.000
_cell.angle_alpha   90.00
_cell.angle_beta   90.00
_cell.angle_gamma   90.00
#
_symmetry.space_group_name_H-M   'P 1'
#
loop_
_entity.id
_entity.type
_entity.pdbx_description
1 polymer ?
#
loop_
_entity_poly.entity_id
_entity_poly.type
_entity_poly.pdbx_seq_one_letter_code
_entity_poly.pdbx_strand_id
1 'polypeptide(L)'
;MIKAGSMTLIDAIPYNCVKIEGKVAYLKRVGDETRGRFKKMDAKLVPYVNEKDELIVPKPPPVNRKRMSRFHFMKVIKEATDLPLSHDLAYYVAEHLESLVYTLAAKAEDNAIMHGDDRITAAHWYHLQLSPQQGNGKWEENREFAKDYKEHLISEAMKPEEVEDV
;
A
#
# COMPACT_ATOMS: atom_id res chain seq x y z
N MET A 1 -6.34 23.30 13.36
CA MET A 1 -6.47 22.91 11.94
C MET A 1 -5.96 24.08 11.12
N ILE A 2 -5.20 23.83 10.05
CA ILE A 2 -4.65 24.92 9.25
C ILE A 2 -5.77 25.74 8.59
N LYS A 3 -5.56 27.06 8.45
CA LYS A 3 -6.47 27.97 7.73
C LYS A 3 -5.84 28.34 6.38
N ALA A 4 -6.66 28.67 5.38
CA ALA A 4 -6.16 29.24 4.14
C ALA A 4 -5.48 30.60 4.43
N GLY A 5 -4.35 30.85 3.79
CA GLY A 5 -3.48 32.00 4.05
C GLY A 5 -2.44 31.78 5.15
N SER A 6 -2.56 30.73 5.98
CA SER A 6 -1.59 30.45 7.03
C SER A 6 -0.32 29.79 6.49
N MET A 7 0.83 30.14 7.09
CA MET A 7 2.10 29.47 6.87
C MET A 7 2.21 28.22 7.77
N THR A 8 2.89 27.19 7.27
CA THR A 8 3.17 25.94 7.98
C THR A 8 4.58 25.45 7.70
N LEU A 9 5.10 24.61 8.58
CA LEU A 9 6.38 23.94 8.45
C LEU A 9 6.15 22.44 8.33
N ILE A 10 6.62 21.85 7.23
CA ILE A 10 6.61 20.40 7.00
C ILE A 10 8.05 19.98 6.71
N ASP A 11 8.62 19.09 7.54
CA ASP A 11 10.00 18.62 7.43
C ASP A 11 11.03 19.78 7.38
N ALA A 12 10.82 20.80 8.22
CA ALA A 12 11.57 22.06 8.25
C ALA A 12 11.53 22.90 6.95
N ILE A 13 10.68 22.54 5.99
CA ILE A 13 10.45 23.32 4.77
C ILE A 13 9.19 24.18 4.97
N PRO A 14 9.25 25.50 4.75
CA PRO A 14 8.11 26.39 4.86
C PRO A 14 7.16 26.27 3.67
N TYR A 15 5.86 26.19 3.96
CA TYR A 15 4.77 26.18 2.98
C TYR A 15 3.68 27.19 3.37
N ASN A 16 3.04 27.79 2.36
CA ASN A 16 1.82 28.57 2.50
C ASN A 16 0.60 27.74 2.12
N CYS A 17 -0.41 27.70 2.98
CA CYS A 17 -1.71 27.13 2.65
C CYS A 17 -2.47 28.08 1.74
N VAL A 18 -2.59 27.74 0.45
CA VAL A 18 -3.20 28.63 -0.55
C VAL A 18 -4.73 28.53 -0.51
N LYS A 19 -5.24 27.31 -0.39
CA LYS A 19 -6.68 27.04 -0.28
C LYS A 19 -6.94 25.70 0.39
N ILE A 20 -8.16 25.53 0.90
CA ILE A 20 -8.67 24.27 1.43
C ILE A 20 -9.96 23.95 0.66
N GLU A 21 -10.00 22.80 -0.01
CA GLU A 21 -11.21 22.30 -0.68
C GLU A 21 -11.62 20.99 0.00
N GLY A 22 -12.79 21.01 0.65
CA GLY A 22 -13.27 19.88 1.44
C GLY A 22 -12.30 19.53 2.57
N LYS A 23 -11.70 18.33 2.49
CA LYS A 23 -10.71 17.84 3.47
C LYS A 23 -9.26 18.09 3.06
N VAL A 24 -9.01 18.66 1.87
CA VAL A 24 -7.66 18.75 1.29
C VAL A 24 -7.15 20.19 1.36
N ALA A 25 -6.01 20.39 2.02
CA ALA A 25 -5.22 21.61 1.99
C ALA A 25 -4.24 21.59 0.81
N TYR A 26 -4.19 22.70 0.07
CA TYR A 26 -3.29 22.93 -1.05
C TYR A 26 -2.15 23.85 -0.60
N LEU A 27 -0.96 23.28 -0.50
CA LEU A 27 0.21 23.94 0.06
C LEU A 27 1.18 24.32 -1.07
N LYS A 28 1.64 25.57 -1.08
CA LYS A 28 2.70 26.06 -1.96
C LYS A 28 3.96 26.30 -1.16
N ARG A 29 5.12 25.82 -1.63
CA ARG A 29 6.40 26.04 -0.95
C ARG A 29 6.76 27.54 -0.98
N VAL A 30 7.28 28.06 0.14
CA VAL A 30 7.78 29.44 0.21
C VAL A 30 9.13 29.52 -0.52
N GLY A 31 9.30 30.53 -1.38
CA GLY A 31 10.51 30.72 -2.20
C GLY A 31 10.50 29.98 -3.55
N ASP A 32 9.43 29.27 -3.89
CA ASP A 32 9.28 28.64 -5.20
C ASP A 32 8.58 29.59 -6.19
N GLU A 33 9.37 30.15 -7.12
CA GLU A 33 8.91 31.08 -8.17
C GLU A 33 8.21 30.35 -9.33
N THR A 34 8.35 29.02 -9.42
CA THR A 34 7.65 28.27 -10.45
C THR A 34 6.14 28.32 -10.20
N ARG A 35 5.33 28.28 -11.28
CA ARG A 35 3.87 28.02 -11.23
C ARG A 35 3.57 26.56 -10.80
N GLY A 36 4.35 26.06 -9.84
CA GLY A 36 4.48 24.67 -9.46
C GLY A 36 3.29 24.13 -8.69
N ARG A 37 3.02 22.85 -8.97
CA ARG A 37 2.02 21.95 -8.40
C ARG A 37 1.89 22.10 -6.87
N PHE A 38 0.67 22.30 -6.38
CA PHE A 38 0.38 22.29 -4.95
C PHE A 38 0.68 20.93 -4.31
N LYS A 39 1.35 20.94 -3.15
CA LYS A 39 1.41 19.78 -2.25
C LYS A 39 0.05 19.63 -1.57
N LYS A 40 -0.66 18.55 -1.87
CA LYS A 40 -1.99 18.24 -1.33
C LYS A 40 -1.84 17.40 -0.06
N MET A 41 -2.52 17.78 1.02
CA MET A 41 -2.51 17.04 2.29
C MET A 41 -3.88 17.14 2.96
N ASP A 42 -4.28 16.15 3.78
CA ASP A 42 -5.48 16.30 4.61
C ASP A 42 -5.29 17.49 5.56
N ALA A 43 -6.22 18.44 5.54
CA ALA A 43 -6.15 19.67 6.32
C ALA A 43 -6.08 19.42 7.84
N LYS A 44 -6.54 18.24 8.31
CA LYS A 44 -6.40 17.81 9.71
C LYS A 44 -4.98 17.38 10.08
N LEU A 45 -4.17 17.00 9.10
CA LEU A 45 -2.81 16.47 9.28
C LEU A 45 -1.71 17.51 9.02
N VAL A 46 -2.06 18.66 8.43
CA VAL A 46 -1.09 19.74 8.22
C VAL A 46 -0.72 20.39 9.57
N PRO A 47 0.58 20.52 9.88
CA PRO A 47 1.02 21.29 11.04
C PRO A 47 0.48 22.72 11.01
N TYR A 48 0.12 23.27 12.16
CA TYR A 48 -0.39 24.64 12.22
C TYR A 48 0.06 25.31 13.51
N VAL A 49 0.22 26.63 13.45
CA VAL A 49 0.47 27.47 14.62
C VAL A 49 -0.86 27.76 15.30
N ASN A 50 -0.96 27.50 16.61
CA ASN A 50 -2.15 27.80 17.41
C ASN A 50 -2.17 29.29 17.84
N GLU A 51 -3.23 29.72 18.53
CA GLU A 51 -3.36 31.10 19.03
C GLU A 51 -2.34 31.47 20.13
N LYS A 52 -1.54 30.51 20.60
CA LYS A 52 -0.49 30.68 21.60
C LYS A 52 0.91 30.64 20.98
N ASP A 53 1.01 30.77 19.66
CA ASP A 53 2.26 30.69 18.88
C ASP A 53 3.01 29.36 18.97
N GLU A 54 2.34 28.28 19.36
CA GLU A 54 2.93 26.93 19.40
C GLU A 54 2.64 26.16 18.11
N LEU A 55 3.67 25.53 17.55
CA LEU A 55 3.54 24.65 16.39
C LEU A 55 2.92 23.31 16.81
N ILE A 56 1.67 23.08 16.45
CA ILE A 56 1.00 21.80 16.64
C ILE A 56 1.25 20.93 15.41
N VAL A 57 1.92 19.79 15.61
CA VAL A 57 2.06 18.72 14.61
C VAL A 57 1.00 17.64 14.90
N PRO A 58 -0.08 17.54 14.10
CA PRO A 58 -1.08 16.51 14.29
C PRO A 58 -0.45 15.13 14.12
N LYS A 59 -0.62 14.24 15.11
CA LYS A 59 -0.22 12.85 14.96
C LYS A 59 -1.15 12.19 13.92
N PRO A 60 -0.62 11.52 12.88
CA PRO A 60 -1.47 10.80 11.96
C PRO A 60 -2.30 9.77 12.74
N PRO A 61 -3.57 9.53 12.36
CA PRO A 61 -4.33 8.44 12.98
C PRO A 61 -3.51 7.16 12.83
N PRO A 62 -3.43 6.31 13.86
CA PRO A 62 -2.70 5.06 13.78
C PRO A 62 -3.31 4.26 12.63
N VAL A 63 -2.60 4.23 11.50
CA VAL A 63 -2.97 3.34 10.41
C VAL A 63 -2.69 1.96 10.98
N ASN A 64 -3.74 1.23 11.32
CA ASN A 64 -3.64 -0.12 11.82
C ASN A 64 -3.14 -0.99 10.65
N ARG A 65 -1.84 -0.94 10.38
CA ARG A 65 -1.15 -1.84 9.47
C ARG A 65 -1.03 -3.16 10.21
N LYS A 66 -2.16 -3.86 10.34
CA LYS A 66 -2.19 -5.23 10.85
C LYS A 66 -1.16 -5.98 10.01
N ARG A 67 -0.08 -6.44 10.63
CA ARG A 67 0.95 -7.22 9.92
C ARG A 67 0.22 -8.42 9.34
N MET A 68 0.30 -8.61 8.02
CA MET A 68 -0.25 -9.83 7.43
C MET A 68 0.38 -11.03 8.13
N SER A 69 -0.43 -12.03 8.46
CA SER A 69 0.06 -13.31 8.96
C SER A 69 1.05 -13.88 7.93
N ARG A 70 2.12 -14.51 8.42
CA ARG A 70 3.14 -15.12 7.56
C ARG A 70 2.46 -16.18 6.68
N PHE A 71 2.49 -16.01 5.36
CA PHE A 71 1.93 -16.98 4.40
C PHE A 71 2.55 -18.36 4.64
N HIS A 72 1.72 -19.33 5.05
CA HIS A 72 2.17 -20.67 5.40
C HIS A 72 1.87 -21.64 4.24
N PHE A 73 2.70 -21.63 3.19
CA PHE A 73 2.46 -22.39 1.96
C PHE A 73 2.22 -23.90 2.19
N MET A 74 2.91 -24.52 3.15
CA MET A 74 2.68 -25.94 3.46
C MET A 74 1.29 -26.24 4.04
N LYS A 75 0.65 -25.26 4.70
CA LYS A 75 -0.73 -25.42 5.19
C LYS A 75 -1.68 -25.47 4.00
N VAL A 76 -1.50 -24.54 3.06
CA VAL A 76 -2.27 -24.48 1.81
C VAL A 76 -2.16 -25.77 1.01
N ILE A 77 -0.94 -26.34 0.87
CA ILE A 77 -0.74 -27.59 0.14
C ILE A 77 -1.46 -28.75 0.83
N LYS A 78 -1.35 -28.87 2.16
CA LYS A 78 -2.04 -29.91 2.93
C LYS A 78 -3.56 -29.82 2.84
N GLU A 79 -4.11 -28.61 2.78
CA GLU A 79 -5.55 -28.40 2.61
C GLU A 79 -6.03 -28.70 1.18
N ALA A 80 -5.13 -28.64 0.18
CA ALA A 80 -5.44 -28.86 -1.23
C ALA A 80 -5.24 -30.32 -1.69
N THR A 81 -4.55 -31.17 -0.92
CA THR A 81 -4.18 -32.52 -1.35
C THR A 81 -4.36 -33.54 -0.23
N ASP A 82 -4.89 -34.71 -0.56
CA ASP A 82 -5.04 -35.82 0.39
C ASP A 82 -3.78 -36.71 0.52
N LEU A 83 -2.75 -36.47 -0.31
CA LEU A 83 -1.55 -37.29 -0.33
C LEU A 83 -0.54 -36.89 0.76
N PRO A 84 0.24 -37.85 1.28
CA PRO A 84 1.32 -37.53 2.20
C PRO A 84 2.41 -36.71 1.48
N LEU A 85 2.88 -35.66 2.15
CA LEU A 85 3.91 -34.78 1.62
C LEU A 85 5.30 -35.25 2.06
N SER A 86 6.25 -35.27 1.12
CA SER A 86 7.63 -35.58 1.43
C SER A 86 8.33 -34.43 2.16
N HIS A 87 9.41 -34.75 2.88
CA HIS A 87 10.16 -33.76 3.66
C HIS A 87 10.90 -32.75 2.77
N ASP A 88 11.41 -33.20 1.62
CA ASP A 88 12.15 -32.37 0.66
C ASP A 88 11.26 -31.39 -0.12
N LEU A 89 9.96 -31.71 -0.29
CA LEU A 89 9.01 -30.85 -0.99
C LEU A 89 8.94 -29.44 -0.39
N ALA A 90 9.03 -29.31 0.94
CA ALA A 90 8.96 -28.02 1.60
C ALA A 90 10.10 -27.08 1.17
N TYR A 91 11.30 -27.60 0.94
CA TYR A 91 12.46 -26.83 0.50
C TYR A 91 12.33 -26.45 -0.97
N TYR A 92 11.93 -27.41 -1.81
CA TYR A 92 11.74 -27.16 -3.24
C TYR A 92 10.65 -26.11 -3.49
N VAL A 93 9.51 -26.22 -2.82
CA VAL A 93 8.41 -25.25 -2.97
C VAL A 93 8.84 -23.87 -2.47
N ALA A 94 9.60 -23.78 -1.37
CA ALA A 94 10.09 -22.50 -0.89
C ALA A 94 10.98 -21.80 -1.93
N GLU A 95 11.98 -22.50 -2.46
CA GLU A 95 12.87 -22.00 -3.52
C GLU A 95 12.08 -21.63 -4.79
N HIS A 96 11.12 -22.47 -5.16
CA HIS A 96 10.31 -22.24 -6.35
C HIS A 96 9.41 -21.00 -6.20
N LEU A 97 8.80 -20.79 -5.03
CA LEU A 97 8.01 -19.59 -4.74
C LEU A 97 8.86 -18.32 -4.81
N GLU A 98 10.11 -18.35 -4.31
CA GLU A 98 11.03 -17.22 -4.44
C GLU A 98 11.33 -16.90 -5.91
N SER A 99 11.67 -17.92 -6.69
CA SER A 99 11.94 -17.80 -8.13
C SER A 99 10.73 -17.28 -8.90
N LEU A 100 9.54 -17.73 -8.51
CA LEU A 100 8.28 -17.28 -9.10
C LEU A 100 8.04 -15.80 -8.81
N VAL A 101 8.17 -15.38 -7.56
CA VAL A 101 7.99 -13.97 -7.17
C VAL A 101 8.98 -13.07 -7.89
N TYR A 102 10.23 -13.49 -8.04
CA TYR A 102 11.25 -12.74 -8.79
C TYR A 102 10.83 -12.54 -10.25
N THR A 103 10.41 -13.60 -10.91
CA THR A 103 9.99 -13.57 -12.32
C THR A 103 8.74 -12.71 -12.52
N LEU A 104 7.75 -12.84 -11.63
CA LEU A 104 6.53 -12.03 -11.64
C LEU A 104 6.83 -10.54 -11.42
N ALA A 105 7.75 -10.22 -10.49
CA ALA A 105 8.12 -8.85 -10.19
C ALA A 105 8.82 -8.16 -11.37
N ALA A 106 9.78 -8.84 -12.01
CA ALA A 106 10.45 -8.33 -13.21
C ALA A 106 9.44 -8.04 -14.33
N LYS A 107 8.44 -8.92 -14.50
CA LYS A 107 7.39 -8.69 -15.49
C LYS A 107 6.44 -7.55 -15.13
N ALA A 108 6.11 -7.41 -13.85
CA ALA A 108 5.29 -6.32 -13.36
C ALA A 108 5.99 -4.96 -13.52
N GLU A 109 7.32 -4.94 -13.44
CA GLU A 109 8.14 -3.77 -13.78
C GLU A 109 8.02 -3.41 -15.27
N ASP A 110 8.24 -4.37 -16.18
CA ASP A 110 8.05 -4.17 -17.62
C ASP A 110 6.67 -3.58 -17.92
N ASN A 111 5.62 -4.13 -17.31
CA ASN A 111 4.25 -3.64 -17.46
C ASN A 111 4.10 -2.19 -17.00
N ALA A 112 4.63 -1.84 -15.84
CA ALA A 112 4.57 -0.48 -15.33
C ALA A 112 5.26 0.51 -16.29
N ILE A 113 6.45 0.14 -16.80
CA ILE A 113 7.23 0.93 -17.76
C ILE A 113 6.45 1.10 -19.07
N MET A 114 5.90 0.01 -19.62
CA MET A 114 5.13 0.03 -20.86
C MET A 114 3.89 0.94 -20.77
N HIS A 115 3.30 1.05 -19.59
CA HIS A 115 2.13 1.89 -19.33
C HIS A 115 2.46 3.30 -18.83
N GLY A 116 3.75 3.65 -18.69
CA GLY A 116 4.18 4.97 -18.23
C GLY A 116 3.90 5.25 -16.75
N ASP A 117 3.71 4.21 -15.95
CA ASP A 117 3.47 4.32 -14.51
C ASP A 117 4.80 4.43 -13.74
N ASP A 118 4.81 5.26 -12.70
CA ASP A 118 5.98 5.51 -11.84
C ASP A 118 6.22 4.44 -10.76
N ARG A 119 5.31 3.46 -10.67
CA ARG A 119 5.30 2.45 -9.61
C ARG A 119 4.62 1.15 -10.02
N ILE A 120 5.10 0.05 -9.47
CA ILE A 120 4.44 -1.25 -9.56
C ILE A 120 3.20 -1.25 -8.66
N THR A 121 2.05 -1.69 -9.19
CA THR A 121 0.80 -1.84 -8.44
C THR A 121 0.23 -3.24 -8.67
N ALA A 122 -0.80 -3.62 -7.92
CA ALA A 122 -1.52 -4.88 -8.16
C ALA A 122 -2.00 -5.02 -9.61
N ALA A 123 -2.28 -3.90 -10.30
CA ALA A 123 -2.69 -3.92 -11.71
C ALA A 123 -1.58 -4.37 -12.67
N HIS A 124 -0.32 -4.28 -12.29
CA HIS A 124 0.80 -4.73 -13.12
C HIS A 124 1.16 -6.19 -12.86
N TRP A 125 0.63 -6.76 -11.77
CA TRP A 125 0.90 -8.12 -11.35
C TRP A 125 0.02 -9.07 -12.16
N TYR A 126 0.63 -9.94 -12.96
CA TYR A 126 -0.12 -10.88 -13.78
C TYR A 126 -0.34 -12.20 -13.01
N HIS A 127 -1.50 -12.83 -13.21
CA HIS A 127 -1.72 -14.19 -12.75
C HIS A 127 -0.92 -15.13 -13.63
N LEU A 128 -0.17 -16.06 -13.03
CA LEU A 128 0.64 -17.04 -13.76
C LEU A 128 -0.25 -17.76 -14.80
N GLN A 129 -0.07 -17.42 -16.07
CA GLN A 129 -0.76 -18.06 -17.20
C GLN A 129 0.31 -18.52 -18.21
N LEU A 130 0.05 -19.68 -18.84
CA LEU A 130 1.06 -20.52 -19.52
C LEU A 130 1.38 -20.16 -20.98
N SER A 131 1.09 -18.95 -21.46
CA SER A 131 1.22 -18.59 -22.88
C SER A 131 2.37 -17.61 -23.19
N PRO A 132 2.95 -17.65 -24.41
CA PRO A 132 4.15 -16.87 -24.78
C PRO A 132 3.94 -15.35 -24.87
N GLN A 133 2.69 -14.89 -24.97
CA GLN A 133 2.33 -13.47 -25.00
C GLN A 133 1.92 -12.97 -23.61
N GLN A 134 1.86 -13.84 -22.61
CA GLN A 134 1.28 -13.55 -21.31
C GLN A 134 2.24 -12.85 -20.36
N GLY A 135 1.64 -12.07 -19.48
CA GLY A 135 2.35 -11.21 -18.55
C GLY A 135 2.58 -9.80 -19.04
N ASN A 136 2.32 -9.47 -20.32
CA ASN A 136 2.27 -8.09 -20.80
C ASN A 136 0.86 -7.51 -20.63
N GLY A 137 0.69 -6.50 -19.78
CA GLY A 137 -0.58 -5.79 -19.65
C GLY A 137 -0.81 -5.11 -18.31
N LYS A 138 -2.05 -4.64 -18.14
CA LYS A 138 -2.52 -3.96 -16.94
C LYS A 138 -3.95 -4.40 -16.62
N TRP A 139 -4.14 -4.99 -15.44
CA TRP A 139 -5.41 -5.53 -14.96
C TRP A 139 -5.88 -4.72 -13.76
N GLU A 140 -6.63 -3.65 -14.02
CA GLU A 140 -7.12 -2.76 -12.95
C GLU A 140 -7.97 -3.50 -11.90
N GLU A 141 -8.69 -4.55 -12.30
CA GLU A 141 -9.47 -5.46 -11.45
C GLU A 141 -8.62 -6.08 -10.33
N ASN A 142 -7.33 -6.34 -10.55
CA ASN A 142 -6.45 -6.90 -9.51
C ASN A 142 -6.29 -5.96 -8.30
N ARG A 143 -6.51 -4.65 -8.49
CA ARG A 143 -6.54 -3.69 -7.37
C ARG A 143 -7.78 -3.87 -6.51
N GLU A 144 -8.90 -4.30 -7.08
CA GLU A 144 -10.13 -4.60 -6.36
C GLU A 144 -9.96 -5.90 -5.57
N PHE A 145 -9.46 -6.97 -6.20
CA PHE A 145 -9.14 -8.22 -5.50
C PHE A 145 -8.18 -8.01 -4.32
N ALA A 146 -7.17 -7.14 -4.49
CA ALA A 146 -6.24 -6.80 -3.41
C ALA A 146 -6.92 -6.05 -2.23
N LYS A 147 -7.96 -5.25 -2.50
CA LYS A 147 -8.76 -4.61 -1.45
C LYS A 147 -9.64 -5.64 -0.74
N ASP A 148 -10.37 -6.44 -1.50
CA ASP A 148 -11.28 -7.46 -0.95
C ASP A 148 -10.51 -8.44 -0.06
N TYR A 149 -9.34 -8.89 -0.49
CA TYR A 149 -8.49 -9.76 0.31
C TYR A 149 -7.97 -9.09 1.58
N LYS A 150 -7.63 -7.80 1.53
CA LYS A 150 -7.24 -7.04 2.72
C LYS A 150 -8.39 -6.95 3.72
N GLU A 151 -9.62 -6.75 3.25
CA GLU A 151 -10.82 -6.73 4.10
C GLU A 151 -11.11 -8.10 4.71
N HIS A 152 -10.99 -9.17 3.91
CA HIS A 152 -11.07 -10.55 4.39
C HIS A 152 -10.10 -10.82 5.54
N LEU A 153 -8.81 -10.47 5.39
CA LEU A 153 -7.81 -10.64 6.44
C LEU A 153 -8.11 -9.84 7.72
N ILE A 154 -8.70 -8.64 7.57
CA ILE A 154 -9.14 -7.84 8.72
C ILE A 154 -10.28 -8.57 9.45
N SER A 155 -11.24 -9.11 8.70
CA SER A 155 -12.41 -9.82 9.22
C SER A 155 -12.04 -11.13 9.93
N GLU A 156 -11.14 -11.94 9.37
CA GLU A 156 -10.70 -13.20 10.00
C GLU A 156 -10.01 -12.93 11.32
N ALA A 157 -9.15 -11.93 11.36
CA ALA A 157 -8.43 -11.58 12.58
C ALA A 157 -9.27 -10.75 13.57
N MET A 158 -10.57 -10.54 13.31
CA MET A 158 -11.57 -10.01 14.25
C MET A 158 -12.50 -11.11 14.78
N LYS A 159 -12.45 -12.33 14.23
CA LYS A 159 -13.15 -13.47 14.83
C LYS A 159 -12.53 -13.72 16.22
N PRO A 160 -13.33 -13.78 17.29
CA PRO A 160 -12.81 -14.18 18.60
C PRO A 160 -12.18 -15.56 18.45
N GLU A 161 -11.00 -15.76 19.04
CA GLU A 161 -10.43 -17.10 19.19
C GLU A 161 -11.50 -17.94 19.87
N GLU A 162 -12.04 -18.93 19.16
CA GLU A 162 -12.82 -19.98 19.79
C GLU A 162 -11.87 -20.64 20.78
N VAL A 163 -12.05 -20.33 22.06
CA VAL A 163 -11.39 -21.02 23.16
C VAL A 163 -11.92 -22.45 23.08
N GLU A 164 -11.15 -23.34 22.46
CA GLU A 164 -11.34 -24.78 22.64
C GLU A 164 -11.04 -25.07 24.12
N ASP A 165 -12.10 -25.07 24.93
CA ASP A 165 -12.09 -25.69 26.25
C ASP A 165 -11.89 -27.20 26.05
N VAL A 166 -10.65 -27.67 26.29
CA VAL A 166 -10.31 -29.09 26.47
C VAL A 166 -9.63 -29.28 27.81
#